data_AF-L0AY38-F1
#
_entry.id   AF-L0AY38-F1
#
_cell.length_a   1.000
_cell.length_b   1.000
_cell.length_c   1.000
_cell.angle_alpha   90.00
_cell.angle_beta   90.00
_cell.angle_gamma   90.00
#
_symmetry.space_group_name_H-M   'P 1'
#
loop_
_entity.id
_entity.type
_entity.pdbx_description
1 polymer ?
#
loop_
_entity_poly.entity_id
_entity_poly.type
_entity_poly.pdbx_seq_one_letter_code
_entity_poly.pdbx_strand_id
1 'polypeptide(L)'
;MGFFSSMGYALLAPIRALRYKTATPTMKERVIKGGILCRKLWVVFPPIMLYQYIRGTDREMLTTELFYTNSQSEDAEAFYNPAKPRAYRNWKVQHDLALLSAAANQNAKS
;
A
#
# COMPACT_ATOMS: atom_id res chain seq x y z
N MET A 1 -4.35 -0.47 45.72
CA MET A 1 -4.64 -1.71 44.95
C MET A 1 -6.05 -1.63 44.34
N GLY A 2 -6.28 -0.90 43.23
CA GLY A 2 -7.67 -0.72 42.73
C GLY A 2 -7.80 -0.39 41.24
N PHE A 3 -6.87 0.36 40.65
CA PHE A 3 -6.97 0.81 39.26
C PHE A 3 -6.66 -0.28 38.21
N PHE A 4 -5.75 -1.21 38.49
CA PHE A 4 -5.46 -2.31 37.56
C PHE A 4 -6.56 -3.38 37.52
N SER A 5 -7.33 -3.52 38.60
CA SER A 5 -8.43 -4.49 38.67
C SER A 5 -9.62 -4.02 37.82
N SER A 6 -10.01 -2.74 37.91
CA SER A 6 -11.13 -2.18 37.13
C SER A 6 -10.86 -2.12 35.62
N MET A 7 -9.62 -1.85 35.20
CA MET A 7 -9.21 -1.85 33.79
C MET A 7 -9.34 -3.25 33.17
N GLY A 8 -8.99 -4.30 33.93
CA GLY A 8 -9.19 -5.69 33.52
C GLY A 8 -10.66 -6.05 33.33
N TYR A 9 -11.56 -5.55 34.18
CA TYR A 9 -13.00 -5.75 34.01
C TYR A 9 -13.57 -5.04 32.77
N ALA A 10 -13.05 -3.87 32.40
CA ALA A 10 -13.47 -3.15 31.20
C ALA A 10 -12.99 -3.84 29.90
N LEU A 11 -11.75 -4.36 29.88
CA LEU A 11 -11.22 -5.15 28.77
C LEU A 11 -11.91 -6.52 28.61
N LEU A 12 -12.33 -7.13 29.72
CA LEU A 12 -13.01 -8.43 29.74
C LEU A 12 -14.55 -8.32 29.62
N ALA A 13 -15.12 -7.13 29.75
CA ALA A 13 -16.55 -6.87 29.58
C ALA A 13 -17.09 -7.30 28.20
N PRO A 14 -16.45 -6.96 27.06
CA PRO A 14 -16.90 -7.45 25.76
C PRO A 14 -16.80 -8.97 25.64
N ILE A 15 -15.77 -9.59 26.25
CA ILE A 15 -15.58 -11.05 26.24
C ILE A 15 -16.67 -11.77 27.06
N ARG A 16 -17.11 -11.17 28.17
CA ARG A 16 -18.24 -11.67 28.97
C ARG A 16 -19.59 -11.46 28.28
N ALA A 17 -19.77 -10.34 27.58
CA ALA A 17 -20.99 -10.06 26.80
C ALA A 17 -21.13 -10.96 25.56
N LEU A 18 -20.01 -11.45 25.02
CA LEU A 18 -19.94 -12.43 23.94
C LEU A 18 -20.21 -13.88 24.41
N ARG A 19 -20.58 -14.11 25.68
CA ARG A 19 -21.01 -15.45 26.13
C ARG A 19 -22.21 -15.92 25.31
N TYR A 20 -21.99 -17.00 24.56
CA TYR A 20 -22.95 -17.62 23.65
C TYR A 20 -24.31 -17.99 24.28
N LYS A 21 -24.35 -18.16 25.61
CA LYS A 21 -25.56 -18.47 26.38
C LYS A 21 -26.55 -17.30 26.50
N THR A 22 -26.09 -16.05 26.46
CA THR A 22 -26.94 -14.85 26.65
C THR A 22 -27.19 -14.07 25.36
N ALA A 23 -26.61 -14.50 24.25
CA ALA A 23 -26.75 -13.82 22.96
C ALA A 23 -28.06 -14.18 22.24
N THR A 24 -28.71 -13.18 21.66
CA THR A 24 -29.89 -13.34 20.80
C THR A 24 -29.56 -14.16 19.54
N PRO A 25 -30.52 -14.90 18.97
CA PRO A 25 -30.28 -15.77 17.80
C PRO A 25 -29.75 -14.99 16.59
N THR A 26 -30.22 -13.77 16.38
CA THR A 26 -29.78 -12.88 15.30
C THR A 26 -28.31 -12.44 15.44
N MET A 27 -27.83 -12.25 16.68
CA MET A 27 -26.44 -11.91 16.93
C MET A 27 -25.51 -13.09 16.65
N LYS A 28 -25.93 -14.32 17.01
CA LYS A 28 -25.18 -15.54 16.71
C LYS A 28 -25.01 -15.74 15.21
N GLU A 29 -26.08 -15.57 14.45
CA GLU A 29 -26.04 -15.69 12.99
C GLU A 29 -25.08 -14.69 12.35
N ARG A 30 -25.09 -13.42 12.80
CA ARG A 30 -24.17 -12.38 12.30
C ARG A 30 -22.72 -12.68 12.63
N VAL A 31 -22.42 -13.19 13.82
CA VAL A 31 -21.06 -13.59 14.21
C VAL A 31 -20.58 -14.77 13.36
N ILE A 32 -21.44 -15.77 13.11
CA ILE A 32 -21.11 -16.91 12.25
C ILE A 32 -20.87 -16.44 10.81
N LYS A 33 -21.75 -15.60 10.26
CA LYS A 33 -21.59 -15.02 8.92
C LYS A 33 -20.30 -14.19 8.82
N GLY A 34 -19.96 -13.42 9.86
CA GLY A 34 -18.70 -12.68 9.95
C GLY A 34 -17.48 -13.59 9.98
N GLY A 35 -17.54 -14.69 10.73
CA GLY A 35 -16.47 -15.71 10.75
C GLY A 35 -16.27 -16.39 9.39
N ILE A 36 -17.36 -16.70 8.68
CA ILE A 36 -17.30 -17.28 7.33
C ILE A 36 -16.68 -16.29 6.33
N LEU A 37 -17.06 -15.01 6.42
CA LEU A 37 -16.48 -13.95 5.60
C LEU A 37 -14.97 -13.80 5.85
N CYS A 38 -14.55 -13.79 7.12
CA CYS A 38 -13.14 -13.72 7.49
C CYS A 38 -12.35 -14.92 6.94
N ARG A 39 -12.91 -16.14 7.01
CA ARG A 39 -12.28 -17.34 6.44
C ARG A 39 -12.21 -17.29 4.91
N LYS A 40 -13.19 -16.72 4.22
CA LYS A 40 -13.13 -16.51 2.76
C LYS A 40 -12.12 -15.42 2.38
N LEU A 41 -12.03 -14.34 3.15
CA LEU A 41 -11.08 -13.25 2.92
C LEU A 41 -9.63 -13.68 3.13
N TRP A 42 -9.37 -14.72 3.93
CA TRP A 42 -8.03 -15.26 4.15
C TRP A 42 -7.32 -15.69 2.85
N VAL A 43 -8.05 -16.09 1.81
CA VAL A 43 -7.45 -16.44 0.51
C VAL A 43 -6.96 -15.20 -0.24
N VAL A 44 -7.65 -14.07 -0.07
CA VAL A 44 -7.38 -12.81 -0.78
C VAL A 44 -6.43 -11.91 0.00
N PHE A 45 -6.29 -12.12 1.31
CA PHE A 45 -5.45 -11.30 2.18
C PHE A 45 -3.95 -11.41 1.86
N PRO A 46 -3.33 -12.60 1.68
CA PRO A 46 -1.92 -12.74 1.32
C PRO A 46 -1.52 -12.02 0.02
N PRO A 47 -2.25 -12.15 -1.11
CA PRO A 47 -1.86 -11.46 -2.34
C PRO A 47 -1.99 -9.94 -2.22
N ILE A 48 -3.00 -9.42 -1.50
CA ILE A 48 -3.12 -7.96 -1.26
C ILE A 48 -1.95 -7.45 -0.42
N MET A 49 -1.61 -8.15 0.66
CA MET A 49 -0.47 -7.81 1.51
C MET A 49 0.85 -7.85 0.73
N LEU A 50 1.06 -8.90 -0.08
CA LEU A 50 2.25 -9.02 -0.92
C LEU A 50 2.32 -7.90 -1.98
N TYR A 51 1.19 -7.56 -2.61
CA TYR A 51 1.12 -6.47 -3.57
C TYR A 51 1.51 -5.13 -2.92
N GLN A 52 0.96 -4.83 -1.74
CA GLN A 52 1.32 -3.62 -0.98
C GLN A 52 2.79 -3.64 -0.54
N TYR A 53 3.33 -4.80 -0.17
CA TYR A 53 4.73 -4.95 0.19
C TYR A 53 5.67 -4.68 -0.99
N ILE A 54 5.38 -5.25 -2.17
CA ILE A 54 6.15 -5.01 -3.39
C ILE A 54 6.09 -3.51 -3.73
N ARG A 55 4.90 -2.91 -3.68
CA ARG A 55 4.72 -1.48 -3.97
C ARG A 55 5.44 -0.57 -2.96
N GLY A 56 5.53 -0.97 -1.70
CA GLY A 56 6.25 -0.22 -0.66
C GLY A 56 7.77 -0.40 -0.72
N THR A 57 8.24 -1.54 -1.22
CA THR A 57 9.68 -1.85 -1.34
C THR A 57 10.27 -1.23 -2.61
N ASP A 58 9.51 -1.21 -3.71
CA ASP A 58 9.94 -0.66 -4.99
C ASP A 58 9.73 0.87 -5.05
N ARG A 59 10.67 1.60 -4.43
CA ARG A 59 10.67 3.07 -4.44
C ARG A 59 10.78 3.66 -5.84
N GLU A 60 11.47 3.00 -6.76
CA GLU A 60 11.65 3.52 -8.12
C GLU A 60 10.33 3.48 -8.90
N MET A 61 9.57 2.40 -8.74
CA MET A 61 8.25 2.26 -9.34
C MET A 61 7.24 3.27 -8.76
N LEU A 62 7.29 3.53 -7.45
CA LEU A 62 6.48 4.60 -6.83
C LEU A 62 6.82 5.98 -7.41
N THR A 63 8.11 6.31 -7.55
CA THR A 63 8.52 7.61 -8.09
C THR A 63 8.10 7.80 -9.55
N THR A 64 8.13 6.74 -10.36
CA THR A 64 7.69 6.80 -11.76
C THR A 64 6.18 6.94 -11.89
N GLU A 65 5.39 6.29 -11.02
CA GLU A 65 3.94 6.52 -10.91
C GLU A 65 3.60 7.96 -10.54
N LEU A 66 4.28 8.52 -9.53
CA LEU A 66 4.09 9.91 -9.15
C LEU A 66 4.48 10.84 -10.30
N PHE A 67 5.58 10.56 -10.99
CA PHE A 67 6.04 11.37 -12.11
C PHE A 67 5.02 11.38 -13.25
N TYR A 68 4.52 10.19 -13.63
CA TYR A 68 3.47 10.05 -14.65
C TYR A 68 2.18 10.77 -14.27
N THR A 69 1.75 10.64 -13.01
CA THR A 69 0.54 11.30 -12.51
C THR A 69 0.67 12.84 -12.56
N ASN A 70 1.87 13.37 -12.36
CA ASN A 70 2.14 14.81 -12.37
C ASN A 70 2.50 15.37 -13.76
N SER A 71 2.95 14.55 -14.71
CA SER A 71 3.48 15.02 -16.00
C SER A 71 2.41 15.42 -17.02
N GLN A 72 1.12 15.22 -16.74
CA GLN A 72 -0.01 15.44 -17.65
C GLN A 72 0.15 14.77 -19.04
N SER A 73 1.06 13.81 -19.16
CA SER A 73 1.35 13.14 -20.42
C SER A 73 0.39 11.96 -20.63
N GLU A 74 -0.17 11.84 -21.82
CA GLU A 74 -1.03 10.70 -22.19
C GLU A 74 -0.23 9.43 -22.55
N ASP A 75 1.07 9.56 -22.81
CA ASP A 75 1.95 8.46 -23.21
C ASP A 75 2.46 7.65 -22.01
N ALA A 76 1.69 6.64 -21.60
CA ALA A 76 2.10 5.70 -20.56
C ALA A 76 3.37 4.89 -20.94
N GLU A 77 3.56 4.59 -22.23
CA GLU A 77 4.74 3.87 -22.72
C GLU A 77 6.05 4.64 -22.50
N ALA A 78 5.99 5.98 -22.41
CA ALA A 78 7.19 6.76 -22.15
C ALA A 78 7.80 6.44 -20.78
N PHE A 79 6.97 6.05 -19.80
CA PHE A 79 7.36 5.83 -18.40
C PHE A 79 7.53 4.35 -18.04
N TYR A 80 6.65 3.49 -18.57
CA TYR A 80 6.58 2.09 -18.13
C TYR A 80 7.18 1.07 -19.10
N ASN A 81 7.75 1.49 -20.23
CA ASN A 81 8.26 0.56 -21.24
C ASN A 81 9.46 -0.27 -20.71
N PRO A 82 9.31 -1.60 -20.55
CA PRO A 82 10.37 -2.46 -20.02
C PRO A 82 11.45 -2.79 -21.06
N ALA A 83 11.17 -2.57 -22.36
CA ALA A 83 12.11 -2.81 -23.45
C ALA A 83 13.16 -1.70 -23.59
N LYS A 84 13.00 -0.57 -22.89
CA LYS A 84 14.02 0.49 -22.85
C LYS A 84 15.31 0.00 -22.18
N PRO A 85 16.50 0.37 -22.70
CA PRO A 85 17.76 -0.01 -22.07
C PRO A 85 17.80 0.49 -20.61
N ARG A 86 18.35 -0.32 -19.70
CA ARG A 86 18.27 -0.12 -18.24
C ARG A 86 18.68 1.29 -17.78
N ALA A 87 19.71 1.87 -18.42
CA ALA A 87 20.18 3.23 -18.11
C ALA A 87 19.14 4.32 -18.42
N TYR A 88 18.35 4.15 -19.48
CA TYR A 88 17.30 5.07 -19.89
C TYR A 88 15.95 4.77 -19.24
N ARG A 89 15.83 3.77 -18.38
CA ARG A 89 14.59 3.49 -17.64
C ARG A 89 14.55 4.23 -16.30
N ASN A 90 15.72 4.54 -15.74
CA ASN A 90 15.83 5.20 -14.45
C ASN A 90 15.59 6.71 -14.62
N TRP A 91 14.48 7.21 -14.08
CA TRP A 91 14.10 8.63 -14.16
C TRP A 91 15.21 9.57 -13.66
N LYS A 92 15.94 9.16 -12.61
CA LYS A 92 17.05 9.94 -12.05
C LYS A 92 18.19 10.09 -13.05
N VAL A 93 18.55 9.01 -13.75
CA VAL A 93 19.60 9.04 -14.77
C VAL A 93 19.19 9.93 -15.95
N GLN A 94 17.92 9.86 -16.37
CA GLN A 94 17.39 10.76 -17.41
C GLN A 94 17.44 12.22 -16.97
N HIS A 95 17.07 12.50 -15.72
CA HIS A 95 17.12 13.85 -15.16
C HIS A 95 18.55 14.40 -15.09
N ASP A 96 19.49 13.60 -14.56
CA ASP A 96 20.90 13.97 -14.48
C ASP A 96 21.48 14.22 -15.89
N LEU A 97 21.14 13.38 -16.87
CA LEU A 97 21.53 13.58 -18.27
C LEU A 97 20.94 14.87 -18.87
N ALA A 98 19.70 15.21 -18.54
CA ALA A 98 19.07 16.45 -19.00
C ALA A 98 19.73 17.69 -18.39
N LEU A 99 20.15 17.63 -17.12
CA LEU A 99 20.91 18.69 -16.47
C LEU A 99 22.30 18.86 -17.10
N LEU A 100 22.99 17.74 -17.35
CA LEU A 100 24.30 17.75 -18.01
C LEU A 100 24.21 18.30 -19.43
N SER A 101 23.19 17.93 -20.20
CA SER A 101 23.02 18.46 -21.56
C SER A 101 22.69 19.95 -21.54
N ALA A 102 21.85 20.41 -20.60
CA ALA A 102 21.55 21.84 -20.44
C ALA A 102 22.80 22.64 -20.07
N ALA A 103 23.59 22.17 -19.11
CA ALA A 103 24.85 22.81 -18.70
C ALA A 103 25.88 22.84 -19.84
N ALA A 104 26.05 21.73 -20.57
CA ALA A 104 26.94 21.67 -21.73
C ALA A 104 26.52 22.66 -22.84
N ASN A 105 25.23 22.75 -23.12
CA ASN A 105 24.68 23.67 -24.12
C ASN A 105 24.76 25.15 -23.72
N GLN A 106 24.77 25.45 -22.42
CA GLN A 106 25.02 26.81 -21.91
C GLN A 106 26.49 27.19 -22.08
N ASN A 107 27.41 26.30 -21.72
CA ASN A 107 28.86 26.52 -21.88
C ASN A 107 29.29 26.59 -23.35
N ALA A 108 28.58 25.93 -24.26
CA ALA A 108 28.85 26.02 -25.70
C ALA A 108 28.42 27.36 -26.33
N LYS A 109 27.64 28.18 -25.62
CA LYS A 109 27.15 29.49 -26.08
C LYS A 109 27.90 30.68 -25.49
N SER A 110 28.78 30.46 -24.50
CA SER A 110 29.69 31.46 -23.93
C SER A 110 31.04 31.46 -24.64
#